data_AF-A0A928L1V4-F1
#
_entry.id   AF-A0A928L1V4-F1
#
_cell.length_a   1.000
_cell.length_b   1.000
_cell.length_c   1.000
_cell.angle_alpha   90.00
_cell.angle_beta   90.00
_cell.angle_gamma   90.00
#
_symmetry.space_group_name_H-M   'P 1'
#
loop_
_entity.id
_entity.type
_entity.pdbx_description
1 polymer ?
#
loop_
_entity_poly.entity_id
_entity_poly.type
_entity_poly.pdbx_seq_one_letter_code
_entity_poly.pdbx_strand_id
1 'polypeptide(L)' 'ELYFEEPNIEQFIERLETLYPEIEYVNHLMTHSWGQKVVRFYDLDGNLIEVGTPL' A
#
# COMPACT_ATOMS: atom_id res chain seq x y z
N GLU A 1 4.68 6.91 -10.89
CA GLU A 1 3.66 6.12 -10.18
C GLU A 1 3.84 4.66 -10.58
N LEU A 2 3.92 3.78 -9.60
CA LEU A 2 4.11 2.33 -9.78
C LEU A 2 2.95 1.58 -9.12
N TYR A 3 2.55 0.47 -9.75
CA TYR A 3 1.42 -0.35 -9.34
C TYR A 3 1.88 -1.77 -9.07
N PHE A 4 1.47 -2.32 -7.93
CA PHE A 4 1.77 -3.68 -7.51
C PHE A 4 0.51 -4.38 -7.00
N GLU A 5 0.48 -5.69 -7.16
CA GLU A 5 -0.57 -6.54 -6.60
C GLU A 5 -0.02 -7.34 -5.42
N GLU A 6 -0.76 -7.37 -4.31
CA GLU A 6 -0.41 -8.13 -3.11
C GLU A 6 -1.66 -8.84 -2.55
N PRO A 7 -1.72 -10.18 -2.63
CA PRO A 7 -2.83 -10.96 -2.08
C PRO A 7 -3.02 -10.80 -0.56
N ASN A 8 -1.95 -10.60 0.21
CA ASN A 8 -1.97 -10.46 1.67
C ASN A 8 -1.61 -9.03 2.10
N ILE A 9 -2.40 -8.06 1.63
CA ILE A 9 -2.10 -6.63 1.78
C ILE A 9 -1.98 -6.19 3.24
N GLU A 10 -2.71 -6.81 4.17
CA GLU A 10 -2.61 -6.52 5.60
C GLU A 10 -1.23 -6.86 6.17
N GLN A 11 -0.71 -8.05 5.82
CA GLN A 11 0.62 -8.47 6.25
C GLN A 11 1.71 -7.60 5.61
N PHE A 12 1.51 -7.18 4.35
CA PHE A 12 2.40 -6.24 3.69
C PHE A 12 2.47 -4.90 4.43
N ILE A 13 1.33 -4.34 4.83
CA ILE A 13 1.28 -3.07 5.56
C ILE A 13 1.91 -3.19 6.94
N GLU A 14 1.63 -4.26 7.69
CA GLU A 14 2.27 -4.50 8.99
C GLU A 14 3.80 -4.50 8.86
N ARG A 15 4.33 -5.16 7.82
CA ARG A 15 5.77 -5.16 7.53
C ARG A 15 6.27 -3.80 7.10
N LEU A 16 5.52 -3.08 6.28
CA LEU A 16 5.85 -1.75 5.79
C LEU A 16 6.00 -0.77 6.98
N GLU A 17 5.03 -0.74 7.88
CA GLU A 17 5.03 0.12 9.06
C GLU A 17 6.13 -0.27 10.07
N THR A 18 6.43 -1.57 10.18
CA THR A 18 7.50 -2.06 11.07
C THR A 18 8.90 -1.72 10.54
N LEU A 19 9.13 -1.90 9.24
CA LEU A 19 10.43 -1.69 8.61
C LEU A 19 10.70 -0.22 8.26
N TYR A 20 9.64 0.53 7.95
CA TYR A 20 9.68 1.91 7.50
C TYR A 20 8.64 2.74 8.28
N PRO A 21 8.90 3.02 9.59
CA PRO A 21 7.95 3.74 10.43
C PRO A 21 7.73 5.20 10.01
N GLU A 22 8.63 5.75 9.21
CA GLU A 22 8.57 7.11 8.65
C GLU A 22 8.02 7.14 7.21
N ILE A 23 7.42 6.05 6.73
CA ILE A 23 6.83 5.99 5.38
C ILE A 23 5.69 7.03 5.24
N GLU A 24 5.72 7.79 4.15
CA GLU A 24 4.70 8.82 3.90
C GLU A 24 3.50 8.22 3.16
N TYR A 25 2.37 8.09 3.86
CA TYR A 25 1.12 7.66 3.24
C TYR A 25 0.42 8.79 2.52
N VAL A 26 0.02 8.53 1.28
CA VAL A 26 -1.01 9.33 0.60
C VAL A 26 -2.38 8.90 1.13
N ASN A 27 -2.62 7.59 1.15
CA ASN A 27 -3.81 6.97 1.72
C ASN A 27 -3.41 5.69 2.45
N HIS A 28 -3.84 5.55 3.70
CA HIS A 28 -3.78 4.27 4.42
C HIS A 28 -4.66 3.21 3.73
N LEU A 29 -4.63 1.97 4.23
CA LEU A 29 -5.44 0.87 3.69
C LEU A 29 -6.91 1.26 3.56
N MET A 30 -7.40 1.31 2.34
CA MET A 30 -8.81 1.53 2.02
C MET A 30 -9.40 0.31 1.34
N THR A 31 -10.68 0.05 1.58
CA THR A 31 -11.44 -1.01 0.88
C THR A 31 -12.46 -0.37 -0.04
N HIS A 32 -12.41 -0.70 -1.33
CA HIS A 32 -13.39 -0.29 -2.31
C HIS A 32 -14.70 -1.09 -2.18
N SER A 33 -15.79 -0.52 -2.66
CA SER A 33 -17.14 -1.11 -2.56
C SER A 33 -17.28 -2.50 -3.20
N TRP A 34 -16.39 -2.86 -4.13
CA TRP A 34 -16.34 -4.17 -4.78
C TRP A 34 -15.41 -5.18 -4.09
N GLY A 35 -14.87 -4.85 -2.91
CA GLY A 35 -14.08 -5.77 -2.08
C GLY A 35 -12.57 -5.68 -2.26
N GLN A 36 -12.08 -4.90 -3.23
CA GLN A 36 -10.63 -4.67 -3.41
C GLN A 36 -10.06 -3.77 -2.32
N LYS A 37 -8.89 -4.12 -1.81
CA LYS A 37 -8.15 -3.32 -0.84
C LYS A 37 -6.95 -2.65 -1.49
N VAL A 38 -6.68 -1.39 -1.15
CA VAL A 38 -5.61 -0.58 -1.75
C VAL A 38 -4.93 0.29 -0.70
N VAL A 39 -3.62 0.47 -0.81
CA VAL A 39 -2.82 1.43 -0.04
C VAL A 39 -1.94 2.25 -0.97
N ARG A 40 -1.71 3.53 -0.63
CA ARG A 40 -0.84 4.43 -1.40
C ARG A 40 0.14 5.16 -0.51
N PHE A 41 1.40 5.15 -0.89
CA PHE A 41 2.50 5.79 -0.14
C PHE A 41 3.63 6.19 -1.07
N TYR A 42 4.54 7.02 -0.58
CA TYR A 42 5.78 7.37 -1.28
C TYR A 42 6.91 6.43 -0.87
N ASP A 43 7.69 5.94 -1.84
CA ASP A 43 8.98 5.31 -1.54
C ASP A 43 10.03 6.36 -1.11
N LEU A 44 11.22 5.89 -0.72
CA LEU A 44 12.31 6.76 -0.27
C LEU A 44 12.84 7.72 -1.36
N ASP A 45 12.58 7.41 -2.63
CA ASP A 45 12.95 8.24 -3.78
C ASP A 45 11.82 9.21 -4.17
N GLY A 46 10.69 9.21 -3.44
CA GLY A 46 9.54 10.07 -3.68
C GLY A 46 8.60 9.58 -4.79
N ASN A 47 8.74 8.32 -5.25
CA ASN A 47 7.80 7.74 -6.19
C ASN A 47 6.51 7.33 -5.49
N LEU A 48 5.37 7.70 -6.07
CA LEU A 48 4.07 7.19 -5.63
C LEU A 48 3.94 5.70 -5.96
N ILE A 49 3.72 4.89 -4.92
CA ILE A 49 3.45 3.47 -4.99
C ILE A 49 1.98 3.21 -4.64
N GLU A 50 1.30 2.45 -5.49
CA GLU A 50 -0.03 1.90 -5.21
C GLU A 50 0.09 0.37 -5.11
N VAL A 51 -0.38 -0.18 -3.99
CA VAL A 51 -0.46 -1.64 -3.80
C VAL A 51 -1.93 -2.00 -3.59
N GLY A 52 -2.44 -2.90 -4.44
CA GLY A 52 -3.81 -3.38 -4.37
C GLY A 52 -3.90 -4.89 -4.22
N THR A 53 -5.01 -5.41 -3.70
CA THR A 53 -5.30 -6.84 -3.81
C THR A 53 -5.64 -7.19 -5.27
N PRO A 54 -5.23 -8.38 -5.76
CA PRO A 54 -5.70 -8.88 -7.05
C PRO A 54 -7.25 -8.88 -7.10
N LEU A 55 -7.80 -8.58 -8.28
CA LEU A 55 -9.26 -8.64 -8.53
C LEU A 55 -9.76 -10.08 -8.68
#